data_AF-A0A7L2XLX0-F1
#
_entry.id   AF-A0A7L2XLX0-F1
#
_cell.length_a   1.000
_cell.length_b   1.000
_cell.length_c   1.000
_cell.angle_alpha   90.00
_cell.angle_beta   90.00
_cell.angle_gamma   90.00
#
_symmetry.space_group_name_H-M   'P 1'
#
loop_
_entity.id
_entity.type
_entity.pdbx_description
1 polymer ?
#
loop_
_entity_poly.entity_id
_entity_poly.type
_entity_poly.pdbx_seq_one_letter_code
_entity_poly.pdbx_strand_id
1 'polypeptide(L)' 'QLEHLQSKYIGTGHADTTKWEWLVNQHRDSYCSYMGHFDLLNYFAIAENESKARVRFNLMEKMLQPCGPPADKPDES' A
#
# COMPACT_ATOMS: atom_id res chain seq x y z
N GLN A 1 -16.22 -0.05 -20.12
CA GLN A 1 -16.38 0.99 -19.06
C GLN A 1 -15.44 0.77 -17.88
N LEU A 2 -15.24 -0.47 -17.40
CA LEU A 2 -14.34 -0.77 -16.27
C LEU A 2 -12.86 -0.38 -16.52
N GLU A 3 -12.33 -0.68 -17.71
CA GLU A 3 -10.94 -0.35 -18.10
C GLU A 3 -10.63 1.17 -18.04
N HIS A 4 -11.62 1.99 -18.38
CA HIS A 4 -11.51 3.44 -18.27
C HIS A 4 -11.36 3.88 -16.81
N LEU A 5 -12.07 3.23 -15.89
CA LEU A 5 -11.98 3.51 -14.46
C LEU A 5 -10.62 3.06 -13.89
N GLN A 6 -10.14 1.86 -14.29
CA GLN A 6 -8.85 1.32 -13.88
C GLN A 6 -7.68 2.20 -14.33
N SER A 7 -7.78 2.81 -15.52
CA SER A 7 -6.75 3.73 -16.03
C SER A 7 -6.69 5.05 -15.25
N LYS A 8 -7.81 5.47 -14.64
CA LYS A 8 -7.93 6.76 -13.94
C LYS A 8 -7.68 6.66 -12.44
N TYR A 9 -8.13 5.56 -11.81
CA TYR A 9 -8.08 5.38 -10.36
C TYR A 9 -7.29 4.12 -10.04
N ILE A 10 -6.03 4.33 -9.65
CA ILE A 10 -5.12 3.29 -9.18
C ILE A 10 -5.79 2.57 -7.99
N GLY A 11 -5.75 1.24 -7.99
CA GLY A 11 -6.39 0.40 -6.96
C GLY A 11 -7.81 -0.08 -7.31
N THR A 12 -8.39 0.38 -8.42
CA THR A 12 -9.68 -0.16 -8.91
C THR A 12 -9.54 -1.64 -9.30
N GLY A 13 -10.18 -2.53 -8.55
CA GLY A 13 -10.17 -3.97 -8.80
C GLY A 13 -11.05 -4.44 -9.98
N HIS A 14 -10.96 -5.72 -10.29
CA HIS A 14 -11.80 -6.49 -11.22
C HIS A 14 -12.04 -7.90 -10.66
N ALA A 15 -12.84 -8.71 -11.36
CA ALA A 15 -13.21 -10.05 -10.92
C ALA A 15 -11.98 -10.96 -10.69
N ASP A 16 -10.95 -10.78 -11.50
CA ASP A 16 -9.71 -11.58 -11.44
C ASP A 16 -8.61 -10.93 -10.59
N THR A 17 -8.90 -9.86 -9.84
CA THR A 17 -7.91 -9.25 -8.94
C THR A 17 -7.47 -10.27 -7.90
N THR A 18 -6.18 -10.57 -7.89
CA THR A 18 -5.61 -11.54 -6.98
C THR A 18 -5.62 -11.00 -5.55
N LYS A 19 -5.60 -11.92 -4.57
CA LYS A 19 -5.44 -11.56 -3.15
C LYS A 19 -4.21 -10.67 -2.92
N TRP A 20 -3.11 -10.95 -3.63
CA TRP A 20 -1.87 -10.19 -3.48
C TRP A 20 -2.04 -8.75 -3.97
N GLU A 21 -2.60 -8.53 -5.16
CA GLU A 21 -2.86 -7.19 -5.72
C GLU A 21 -3.78 -6.37 -4.81
N TRP A 22 -4.85 -7.00 -4.31
CA TRP A 22 -5.79 -6.36 -3.37
C TRP A 22 -5.12 -5.94 -2.06
N LEU A 23 -4.27 -6.80 -1.49
CA LEU A 23 -3.54 -6.49 -0.25
C LEU A 23 -2.49 -5.40 -0.47
N VAL A 24 -1.74 -5.44 -1.57
CA VAL A 24 -0.73 -4.41 -1.88
C VAL A 24 -1.37 -3.03 -1.99
N ASN A 25 -2.51 -2.91 -2.67
CA ASN A 25 -3.23 -1.64 -2.78
C ASN A 25 -3.69 -1.14 -1.40
N GLN A 26 -4.32 -1.99 -0.58
CA GLN A 26 -4.73 -1.60 0.78
C GLN A 26 -3.57 -1.15 1.68
N HIS A 27 -2.41 -1.83 1.61
CA HIS A 27 -1.25 -1.44 2.41
C HIS A 27 -0.70 -0.09 1.96
N ARG A 28 -0.63 0.16 0.65
CA ARG A 28 -0.20 1.45 0.09
C ARG A 28 -1.16 2.58 0.48
N ASP A 29 -2.47 2.35 0.40
CA ASP A 29 -3.48 3.32 0.81
C ASP A 29 -3.41 3.63 2.31
N SER A 30 -3.14 2.60 3.13
CA SER A 30 -2.92 2.75 4.57
C SER A 30 -1.69 3.61 4.85
N TYR A 31 -0.55 3.34 4.21
CA TYR A 31 0.66 4.15 4.38
C TYR A 31 0.48 5.60 3.90
N CYS A 32 -0.21 5.81 2.77
CA CYS A 32 -0.60 7.15 2.31
C CYS A 32 -1.40 7.89 3.38
N SER A 33 -2.40 7.22 3.97
CA SER A 33 -3.25 7.78 5.03
C SER A 33 -2.43 8.11 6.28
N TYR A 34 -1.53 7.22 6.71
CA TYR A 34 -0.67 7.44 7.87
C TYR A 34 0.26 8.65 7.69
N MET A 35 0.76 8.86 6.47
CA MET A 35 1.60 10.03 6.16
C MET A 35 0.79 11.33 6.00
N GLY A 36 -0.43 11.24 5.49
CA GLY A 36 -1.32 12.37 5.23
C GLY A 36 -2.05 12.90 6.47
N HIS A 37 -2.40 12.04 7.42
CA HIS A 37 -3.07 12.43 8.66
C HIS A 37 -2.05 12.74 9.77
N PHE A 38 -2.00 14.01 10.18
CA PHE A 38 -1.03 14.49 11.16
C PHE A 38 -1.10 13.73 12.50
N ASP A 39 -2.31 13.45 13.00
CA ASP A 39 -2.49 12.78 14.29
C ASP A 39 -2.05 11.30 14.25
N LEU A 40 -2.31 10.61 13.14
CA LEU A 40 -1.83 9.23 12.94
C LEU A 40 -0.31 9.19 12.83
N LEU A 41 0.29 10.11 12.07
CA LEU A 41 1.74 10.20 11.98
C LEU A 41 2.38 10.46 13.35
N ASN A 42 1.76 11.34 14.16
CA ASN A 42 2.23 11.62 15.51
C ASN A 42 2.12 10.39 16.40
N TYR A 43 1.01 9.67 16.32
CA TYR A 43 0.80 8.44 17.08
C TYR A 43 1.90 7.43 16.81
N PHE A 44 2.22 7.16 15.54
CA PHE A 44 3.32 6.25 15.18
C PHE A 44 4.70 6.75 15.61
N ALA A 45 4.99 8.05 15.41
CA ALA A 45 6.26 8.64 15.82
C ALA A 45 6.49 8.56 17.34
N ILE A 46 5.44 8.76 18.14
CA ILE A 46 5.49 8.62 19.59
C ILE A 46 5.66 7.15 19.99
N ALA A 47 4.88 6.25 19.39
CA ALA A 47 4.92 4.82 19.70
C ALA A 47 6.29 4.18 19.38
N GLU A 48 6.91 4.58 18.28
CA GLU A 48 8.23 4.09 17.85
C GLU A 48 9.40 4.87 18.48
N ASN A 49 9.13 5.97 19.20
CA ASN A 49 10.13 6.90 19.73
C ASN A 49 11.11 7.39 18.65
N GLU A 50 10.57 7.73 17.48
CA GLU A 50 11.33 8.16 16.30
C GLU A 50 10.85 9.52 15.80
N SER A 51 11.72 10.23 15.09
CA SER A 51 11.31 11.51 14.49
C SER A 51 10.23 11.30 13.42
N LYS A 52 9.31 12.27 13.28
CA LYS A 52 8.27 12.22 12.21
C LYS A 52 8.87 12.06 10.82
N ALA A 53 10.05 12.65 10.59
CA ALA A 53 10.78 12.52 9.32
C ALA A 53 11.26 11.08 9.08
N ARG A 54 11.79 10.42 10.12
CA ARG A 54 12.20 9.01 10.06
C ARG A 54 11.01 8.09 9.79
N VAL A 55 9.89 8.29 10.48
CA VAL A 55 8.67 7.49 10.25
C VAL A 55 8.15 7.67 8.82
N ARG A 56 8.10 8.90 8.30
CA ARG A 56 7.73 9.14 6.89
C ARG A 56 8.67 8.42 5.93
N PHE A 57 9.97 8.49 6.16
CA PHE A 57 10.96 7.78 5.34
C PHE A 57 10.71 6.26 5.34
N ASN A 58 10.54 5.67 6.52
CA ASN A 58 10.26 4.24 6.67
C ASN A 58 8.94 3.83 5.98
N LEU A 59 7.89 4.65 6.07
CA LEU A 59 6.60 4.40 5.40
C LEU A 59 6.73 4.46 3.88
N MET A 60 7.53 5.41 3.35
CA MET A 60 7.82 5.50 1.91
C MET A 60 8.60 4.28 1.42
N GLU A 61 9.61 3.80 2.15
CA GLU A 61 10.36 2.60 1.77
C GLU A 61 9.47 1.35 1.73
N LYS A 62 8.55 1.22 2.69
CA LYS A 62 7.60 0.10 2.76
C LYS A 62 6.59 0.08 1.59
N MET A 63 6.43 1.16 0.82
CA MET A 63 5.48 1.21 -0.31
C MET A 63 5.89 0.34 -1.50
N LEU A 64 7.19 0.07 -1.68
CA LEU A 64 7.69 -0.67 -2.84
C LEU A 64 7.07 -2.08 -2.89
N GLN A 65 7.19 -2.83 -1.79
CA GLN A 65 6.74 -4.21 -1.70
C GLN A 65 6.20 -4.55 -0.29
N PRO A 66 5.04 -4.00 0.10
CA PRO A 66 4.52 -4.13 1.46
C PRO A 66 4.11 -5.56 1.84
N CYS A 67 3.80 -6.40 0.84
CA CYS A 67 3.30 -7.76 1.04
C CYS A 67 4.30 -8.83 0.58
N GLY A 68 5.57 -8.48 0.39
CA GLY A 68 6.56 -9.36 -0.23
C GLY A 68 6.31 -9.57 -1.73
N PRO A 69 7.14 -10.38 -2.40
CA PRO A 69 6.96 -10.71 -3.81
C PRO A 69 5.62 -11.41 -4.07
N PRO A 70 5.00 -11.19 -5.24
CA PRO A 70 3.84 -11.96 -5.64
C PRO A 70 4.20 -13.44 -5.72
N ALA A 71 3.22 -14.31 -5.47
CA ALA A 71 3.40 -15.74 -5.70
C ALA A 71 3.73 -16.01 -7.18
N ASP A 72 4.55 -17.04 -7.43
CA ASP A 72 4.78 -17.50 -8.80
C ASP A 72 3.45 -17.80 -9.47
N LYS A 73 3.31 -17.38 -10.73
CA LYS A 73 2.10 -17.69 -11.51
C LYS A 73 1.93 -19.22 -11.50
N PRO A 74 0.71 -19.75 -11.30
CA PRO A 74 0.50 -21.18 -11.46
C PRO A 74 0.94 -21.57 -12.87
N ASP A 75 1.82 -22.57 -12.98
CA ASP A 75 2.20 -23.16 -14.26
C ASP A 75 0.92 -23.56 -14.99
N GLU A 76 0.61 -22.90 -16.11
CA GLU A 76 -0.43 -23.35 -17.03
C GLU A 76 0.03 -24.72 -17.57
N SER A 77 -0.49 -25.79 -16.94
CA SER A 77 -0.30 -27.19 -17.35
C SER A 77 -1.52 -27.70 -18.10
#